data_AF-A0AA86V822-F1
#
_entry.id   AF-A0AA86V822-F1
#
_cell.length_a   1.000
_cell.length_b   1.000
_cell.length_c   1.000
_cell.angle_alpha   90.00
_cell.angle_beta   90.00
_cell.angle_gamma   90.00
#
_symmetry.space_group_name_H-M   'P 1'
#
loop_
_entity.id
_entity.type
_entity.pdbx_description
1 polymer ?
#
loop_
_entity_poly.entity_id
_entity_poly.type
_entity_poly.pdbx_seq_one_letter_code
_entity_poly.pdbx_strand_id
1 'polypeptide(L)'
;MSAKRIYHRWTEHEVRLLYRSVTSSNRNWVSVQEQFPQFSLLQLQNKFTMIEKQFLVQSGRNQKQEDFQVQETVQVLMELMRKRE
;
A
#
# COMPACT_ATOMS: atom_id res chain seq x y z
N MET A 1 -23.97 23.12 19.60
CA MET A 1 -22.62 22.63 20.02
C MET A 1 -22.05 21.81 18.87
N SER A 2 -21.08 22.33 18.12
CA SER A 2 -20.49 21.61 16.99
C SER A 2 -19.48 20.58 17.50
N ALA A 3 -19.82 19.29 17.39
CA ALA A 3 -18.90 18.21 17.74
C ALA A 3 -17.67 18.26 16.82
N LYS A 4 -16.51 18.58 17.38
CA LYS A 4 -15.23 18.63 16.67
C LYS A 4 -14.89 17.20 16.23
N ARG A 5 -14.96 16.91 14.93
CA ARG A 5 -14.53 15.63 14.37
C ARG A 5 -13.01 15.53 14.52
N ILE A 6 -12.54 14.79 15.51
CA ILE A 6 -11.12 14.47 15.65
C ILE A 6 -10.83 13.36 14.63
N TYR A 7 -10.11 13.71 13.56
CA TYR A 7 -9.64 12.73 12.58
C TYR A 7 -8.34 12.12 13.10
N HIS A 8 -8.34 10.81 13.37
CA HIS A 8 -7.11 10.09 13.74
C HIS A 8 -6.20 9.97 12.52
N ARG A 9 -4.95 10.43 12.65
CA ARG A 9 -3.92 10.26 11.63
C ARG A 9 -3.19 8.93 11.86
N TRP A 10 -3.53 7.95 11.03
CA TRP A 10 -2.87 6.65 11.01
C TRP A 10 -1.38 6.77 10.67
N THR A 11 -0.53 6.27 11.56
CA THR A 11 0.91 6.13 11.36
C THR A 11 1.24 4.88 10.54
N GLU A 12 2.43 4.84 9.94
CA GLU A 12 2.91 3.66 9.20
C GLU A 12 2.99 2.42 10.09
N HIS A 13 3.36 2.58 11.36
CA HIS A 13 3.41 1.50 12.33
C HIS A 13 2.01 0.92 12.60
N GLU A 14 1.01 1.78 12.86
CA GLU A 14 -0.38 1.34 13.05
C GLU A 14 -0.95 0.67 11.81
N VAL A 15 -0.60 1.15 10.62
CA VAL A 15 -1.00 0.54 9.34
C VAL A 15 -0.44 -0.87 9.19
N ARG A 16 0.86 -1.07 9.49
CA ARG A 16 1.50 -2.38 9.45
C ARG A 16 0.90 -3.33 10.48
N LEU A 17 0.66 -2.84 11.70
CA LEU A 17 0.01 -3.63 12.74
C LEU A 17 -1.41 -4.03 12.32
N LEU A 18 -2.23 -3.09 11.86
CA LEU A 18 -3.59 -3.37 11.39
C LEU A 18 -3.59 -4.45 10.30
N TYR A 19 -2.72 -4.30 9.30
CA TYR A 19 -2.61 -5.27 8.21
C TYR A 19 -2.24 -6.66 8.74
N ARG A 20 -1.22 -6.76 9.60
CA ARG A 20 -0.78 -8.02 10.21
C ARG A 20 -1.86 -8.66 11.07
N SER A 21 -2.57 -7.86 11.87
CA SER A 21 -3.64 -8.37 12.74
C SER A 21 -4.80 -8.90 11.92
N VAL A 22 -5.21 -8.21 10.84
CA VAL A 22 -6.29 -8.64 9.95
C VAL A 22 -5.90 -9.90 9.15
N THR A 23 -4.66 -10.00 8.67
CA THR A 23 -4.22 -11.19 7.91
C THR A 23 -4.02 -12.40 8.81
N SER A 24 -3.46 -12.23 10.01
CA SER A 24 -3.26 -13.33 10.96
C SER A 24 -4.56 -13.85 11.57
N SER A 25 -5.57 -13.00 11.75
CA SER A 25 -6.89 -13.40 12.28
C SER A 25 -7.89 -13.84 11.21
N ASN A 26 -7.45 -14.01 9.96
CA ASN A 26 -8.31 -14.32 8.81
C ASN A 26 -9.53 -13.38 8.70
N ARG A 27 -9.29 -12.06 8.86
CA ARG A 27 -10.31 -11.00 8.88
C ARG A 27 -11.36 -11.13 10.00
N ASN A 28 -11.02 -11.76 11.12
CA ASN A 28 -11.85 -11.69 12.32
C ASN A 28 -11.76 -10.28 12.94
N TRP A 29 -12.69 -9.41 12.56
CA TRP A 29 -12.70 -8.01 13.00
C TRP A 29 -12.92 -7.83 14.49
N VAL A 30 -13.62 -8.77 15.15
CA VAL A 30 -13.84 -8.71 16.60
C VAL A 30 -12.50 -8.83 17.32
N SER A 31 -11.70 -9.85 16.99
CA SER A 31 -10.35 -10.02 17.56
C SER A 31 -9.39 -8.89 17.17
N VAL A 32 -9.56 -8.29 16.00
CA VAL A 32 -8.76 -7.11 15.60
C VAL A 32 -9.15 -5.89 16.44
N GLN A 33 -10.44 -5.68 16.71
CA GLN A 33 -10.91 -4.57 17.54
C GLN A 33 -10.41 -4.66 18.98
N GLU A 34 -10.24 -5.87 19.52
CA GLU A 34 -9.64 -6.07 20.85
C GLU A 34 -8.21 -5.51 20.93
N GLN A 35 -7.46 -5.52 19.82
CA GLN A 35 -6.12 -4.92 19.74
C GLN A 35 -6.14 -3.41 19.48
N PHE A 36 -7.28 -2.89 19.04
CA PHE A 36 -7.48 -1.49 18.65
C PHE A 36 -8.75 -0.91 19.30
N PRO A 37 -8.86 -0.90 20.64
CA PRO A 37 -10.09 -0.52 21.34
C PRO A 37 -10.49 0.94 21.11
N GLN A 38 -9.54 1.80 20.71
CA GLN A 38 -9.77 3.20 20.36
C GLN A 38 -10.47 3.40 19.01
N PHE A 39 -10.61 2.36 18.20
CA PHE A 39 -11.25 2.41 16.89
C PHE A 39 -12.48 1.52 16.84
N SER A 40 -13.52 1.99 16.15
CA SER A 40 -14.68 1.16 15.85
C SER A 40 -14.38 0.17 14.73
N LEU A 41 -15.11 -0.94 14.68
CA LEU A 41 -15.03 -1.92 13.59
C LEU A 41 -15.11 -1.26 12.21
N LEU A 42 -16.02 -0.30 12.06
CA LEU A 42 -16.21 0.44 10.81
C LEU A 42 -14.96 1.26 10.44
N GLN A 43 -14.31 1.90 11.41
CA GLN A 43 -13.07 2.64 11.16
C GLN A 43 -11.93 1.71 10.73
N LEU A 44 -11.81 0.55 11.37
CA LEU A 44 -10.81 -0.47 11.05
C LEU A 44 -11.02 -1.04 9.63
N GLN A 45 -12.26 -1.40 9.30
CA GLN A 45 -12.62 -1.92 7.98
C GLN A 45 -12.38 -0.91 6.87
N ASN A 46 -12.81 0.34 7.07
CA ASN A 46 -12.59 1.43 6.11
C ASN A 46 -11.09 1.66 5.90
N LYS A 47 -10.30 1.67 6.97
CA LYS A 47 -8.86 1.85 6.88
C LYS A 47 -8.20 0.69 6.13
N PHE A 48 -8.55 -0.56 6.44
CA PHE A 48 -8.01 -1.73 5.77
C PHE A 48 -8.34 -1.75 4.28
N THR A 49 -9.57 -1.39 3.90
CA THR A 49 -9.98 -1.26 2.49
C THR A 49 -9.13 -0.22 1.76
N MET A 50 -8.81 0.91 2.39
CA MET A 50 -7.91 1.91 1.81
C MET A 50 -6.49 1.36 1.63
N ILE A 51 -6.00 0.60 2.62
CA ILE A 51 -4.68 -0.05 2.55
C ILE A 51 -4.64 -1.02 1.36
N GLU A 52 -5.62 -1.91 1.21
CA GLU A 52 -5.69 -2.86 0.09
C GLU A 52 -5.70 -2.15 -1.27
N LYS A 53 -6.48 -1.07 -1.40
CA LYS A 53 -6.50 -0.23 -2.61
C LYS A 53 -5.13 0.38 -2.91
N GLN A 54 -4.40 0.84 -1.89
CA GLN A 54 -3.06 1.41 -2.09
C GLN A 54 -2.04 0.34 -2.53
N PHE A 55 -2.10 -0.87 -1.97
CA PHE A 55 -1.24 -1.98 -2.39
C PHE A 55 -1.51 -2.42 -3.85
N LEU A 56 -2.78 -2.47 -4.26
CA LEU A 56 -3.15 -2.77 -5.65
C LEU A 56 -2.65 -1.71 -6.63
N VAL A 57 -2.73 -0.43 -6.26
CA VAL A 57 -2.26 0.68 -7.09
C VAL A 57 -0.72 0.71 -7.20
N GLN A 58 0.01 0.32 -6.15
CA GLN A 58 1.48 0.23 -6.20
C GLN A 58 1.96 -0.94 -7.07
N SER A 59 1.26 -2.08 -7.03
CA SER A 59 1.60 -3.24 -7.85
C SER A 59 1.48 -2.94 -9.36
N GLY A 60 0.50 -2.12 -9.77
CA GLY A 60 0.38 -1.66 -11.16
C GLY A 60 1.34 -0.54 -11.58
N ARG A 61 2.01 0.13 -10.63
CA ARG A 61 2.99 1.19 -10.92
C ARG A 61 4.42 0.66 -11.11
N ASN A 62 4.83 -0.34 -10.33
CA ASN A 62 6.17 -0.93 -10.43
C ASN A 62 6.42 -1.58 -11.80
N GLN A 63 5.38 -2.13 -12.44
CA GLN A 63 5.50 -2.75 -13.77
C GLN A 63 5.82 -1.75 -14.90
N LYS A 64 5.53 -0.45 -14.72
CA LYS A 64 5.86 0.58 -15.74
C LYS A 64 7.29 1.12 -15.61
N GLN A 65 7.89 0.99 -14.43
CA GLN A 65 9.22 1.55 -14.16
C GLN A 65 10.32 0.62 -14.68
N GLU A 66 10.14 -0.69 -14.56
CA GLU A 66 11.07 -1.68 -15.14
C GLU A 66 11.04 -1.68 -16.68
N ASP A 67 9.85 -1.53 -17.30
CA ASP A 67 9.71 -1.52 -18.76
C ASP A 67 10.42 -0.31 -19.41
N PHE A 68 10.35 0.87 -18.76
CA PHE A 68 11.02 2.08 -19.23
C PHE A 68 12.56 1.99 -19.13
N GLN A 69 13.09 1.35 -18.08
CA GLN A 69 14.54 1.21 -17.88
C GLN A 69 15.16 0.16 -18.83
N VAL A 70 14.41 -0.87 -19.22
CA VAL A 70 14.87 -1.87 -20.21
C VAL A 70 14.94 -1.25 -21.62
N GLN A 71 14.02 -0.36 -22.00
CA GLN A 71 14.05 0.27 -23.32
C GLN A 71 15.28 1.17 -23.54
N GLU A 72 15.67 1.94 -22.53
CA GLU A 72 16.82 2.84 -22.61
C GLU A 72 18.15 2.06 -22.76
N THR A 73 18.31 0.97 -22.00
CA THR A 73 19.52 0.14 -22.07
C THR A 73 19.66 -0.58 -23.41
N VAL A 74 18.55 -1.06 -23.99
CA VAL A 74 18.54 -1.67 -25.33
C VAL A 74 18.90 -0.64 -26.40
N GLN A 75 18.39 0.59 -26.31
CA GLN A 75 18.77 1.67 -27.24
C GLN A 75 20.25 2.01 -27.19
N VAL A 76 20.82 2.15 -25.99
CA VAL A 76 22.25 2.42 -25.80
C VAL A 76 23.10 1.27 -26.35
N LEU A 77 22.70 0.03 -26.10
CA LEU A 77 23.41 -1.15 -26.59
C LEU A 77 23.40 -1.22 -28.13
N MET A 78 22.26 -0.93 -28.76
CA MET A 78 22.13 -0.87 -30.22
C MET A 78 23.00 0.24 -30.82
N GLU A 79 23.10 1.39 -30.17
CA GLU A 79 23.94 2.50 -30.63
C GLU A 79 25.44 2.18 -30.48
N LEU A 80 25.83 1.47 -29.42
CA LEU A 80 27.20 1.01 -29.21
C LEU A 80 27.62 -0.06 -30.22
N MET A 81 26.72 -0.96 -30.61
CA MET A 81 26.99 -1.95 -31.66
C MET A 81 27.15 -1.30 -33.03
N ARG A 82 26.43 -0.21 -33.31
CA ARG A 82 26.52 0.52 -34.59
C ARG A 82 27.80 1.34 -34.74
N LYS A 83 28.46 1.74 -33.64
CA LYS A 83 29.70 2.55 -33.67
C LYS A 83 30.99 1.71 -33.73
N ARG A 84 30.89 0.38 -33.80
CA ARG A 84 32.04 -0.56 -33.88
C ARG A 84 32.29 -1.12 -35.29
N GLU A 85 31.53 -0.67 -36.29
CA GLU A 85 31.81 -0.86 -37.72
C GLU A 85 32.59 0.34 -38.27
#